data_AF-A0A1E3IJT6-F1
#
_entry.id   AF-A0A1E3IJT6-F1
#
_cell.length_a   1.000
_cell.length_b   1.000
_cell.length_c   1.000
_cell.angle_alpha   90.00
_cell.angle_beta   90.00
_cell.angle_gamma   90.00
#
_symmetry.space_group_name_H-M   'P 1'
#
loop_
_entity.id
_entity.type
_entity.pdbx_description
1 polymer ?
#
loop_
_entity_poly.entity_id
_entity_poly.type
_entity_poly.pdbx_seq_one_letter_code
_entity_poly.pdbx_strand_id
1 'polypeptide(L)'
;MVLLKSPSPLLPSSPDLRWHRSDRRPSILKYTLLLLTILYLTFLAFTFDPSSLPLPASVAELTDSWNGEYSWGPAWASSESGGGGRDGREAYVTFLSSVADPWYLLSTRLLLWQLQHYPSTADLARPFIVLATPSIPSEVCEQLEKEGAQVQKVELLDGFPLPEGMEANHHWKDQYTKLHIFNQTAFSRLLYLDNDMLLLKSLSPIWDNVPSSFEGVGGVGERSKGMMAEDDTRRRPEEGEVRDYLNAGFLLVKPDGETFEELRGVREYNPFYMEQATGKVIIHGHRYKTNSSLTFLVENNCTMGTMRMSSSSSSHWDSTDEQCRLHAKMWKDEIDREVVDLWEAKVGQMEDYFGRL
;
A
#
# COMPACT_ATOMS: atom_id res chain seq x y z
N MET A 1 -50.50 -74.68 -7.98
CA MET A 1 -51.41 -74.53 -6.83
C MET A 1 -50.56 -74.07 -5.64
N VAL A 2 -50.78 -72.84 -5.16
CA VAL A 2 -50.38 -72.29 -3.83
C VAL A 2 -48.85 -72.12 -3.63
N LEU A 3 -48.20 -70.96 -3.79
CA LEU A 3 -48.29 -69.65 -3.07
C LEU A 3 -48.18 -69.79 -1.54
N LEU A 4 -47.04 -69.42 -0.92
CA LEU A 4 -46.81 -69.08 0.51
C LEU A 4 -45.28 -68.83 0.65
N LYS A 5 -44.71 -67.61 0.70
CA LYS A 5 -44.82 -66.43 1.58
C LYS A 5 -44.21 -66.62 2.98
N SER A 6 -43.17 -65.79 3.24
CA SER A 6 -42.57 -65.36 4.53
C SER A 6 -41.46 -66.22 5.16
N PRO A 7 -40.57 -65.66 6.03
CA PRO A 7 -40.59 -64.31 6.62
C PRO A 7 -39.29 -63.48 6.50
N SER A 8 -39.47 -62.16 6.37
CA SER A 8 -38.44 -61.15 6.63
C SER A 8 -38.14 -61.05 8.13
N PRO A 9 -36.87 -60.85 8.55
CA PRO A 9 -36.55 -60.56 9.93
C PRO A 9 -36.78 -59.08 10.27
N LEU A 10 -37.41 -58.91 11.42
CA LEU A 10 -37.74 -57.75 12.23
C LEU A 10 -36.71 -56.60 12.19
N LEU A 11 -37.14 -55.42 11.76
CA LEU A 11 -36.52 -54.14 12.10
C LEU A 11 -37.10 -53.62 13.42
N PRO A 12 -36.28 -53.07 14.33
CA PRO A 12 -36.74 -52.52 15.59
C PRO A 12 -37.53 -51.22 15.39
N SER A 13 -38.60 -51.10 16.17
CA SER A 13 -39.50 -49.96 16.29
C SER A 13 -38.75 -48.67 16.65
N SER A 14 -38.85 -47.67 15.79
CA SER A 14 -38.39 -46.30 16.05
C SER A 14 -39.32 -45.60 17.06
N PRO A 15 -38.79 -44.84 18.04
CA PRO A 15 -39.60 -44.10 18.99
C PRO A 15 -40.19 -42.83 18.35
N ASP A 16 -41.46 -42.58 18.67
CA ASP A 16 -42.24 -41.38 18.35
C ASP A 16 -41.51 -40.09 18.77
N LEU A 17 -40.93 -39.38 17.81
CA LEU A 17 -40.50 -37.98 17.98
C LEU A 17 -41.71 -37.05 17.85
N ARG A 18 -42.47 -36.95 18.94
CA ARG A 18 -43.47 -35.90 19.15
C ARG A 18 -42.77 -34.55 19.26
N TRP A 19 -42.88 -33.75 18.21
CA TRP A 19 -42.48 -32.34 18.20
C TRP A 19 -43.38 -31.52 19.14
N HIS A 20 -42.93 -31.30 20.37
CA HIS A 20 -43.48 -30.27 21.24
C HIS A 20 -43.08 -28.88 20.71
N ARG A 21 -44.01 -28.20 20.03
CA ARG A 21 -43.91 -26.74 19.83
C ARG A 21 -43.97 -26.09 21.22
N SER A 22 -42.83 -25.61 21.72
CA SER A 22 -42.83 -24.74 22.89
C SER A 22 -43.31 -23.35 22.45
N ASP A 23 -44.52 -22.99 22.83
CA ASP A 23 -45.00 -21.61 22.82
C ASP A 23 -44.16 -20.78 23.80
N ARG A 24 -43.00 -20.29 23.36
CA ARG A 24 -42.23 -19.29 24.10
C ARG A 24 -42.79 -17.92 23.76
N ARG A 25 -43.79 -17.49 24.54
CA ARG A 25 -44.15 -16.07 24.60
C ARG A 25 -42.88 -15.29 24.96
N PRO A 26 -42.43 -14.32 24.14
CA PRO A 26 -41.24 -13.54 24.46
C PRO A 26 -41.47 -12.80 25.78
N SER A 27 -40.56 -13.01 26.74
CA SER A 27 -40.71 -12.41 28.07
C SER A 27 -40.67 -10.89 27.97
N ILE A 28 -41.60 -10.22 28.65
CA ILE A 28 -41.69 -8.75 28.78
C ILE A 28 -40.32 -8.14 29.14
N LEU A 29 -39.50 -8.91 29.87
CA LEU A 29 -38.13 -8.58 30.24
C LEU A 29 -37.22 -8.20 29.05
N LYS A 30 -37.37 -8.86 27.89
CA LYS A 30 -36.55 -8.58 26.70
C LYS A 30 -36.89 -7.23 26.08
N TYR A 31 -38.17 -6.87 26.05
CA TYR A 31 -38.62 -5.58 25.52
C TYR A 31 -38.25 -4.44 26.46
N THR A 32 -38.31 -4.66 27.78
CA THR A 32 -37.83 -3.65 28.74
C THR A 32 -36.33 -3.42 28.62
N LEU A 33 -35.53 -4.46 28.41
CA LEU A 33 -34.08 -4.30 28.25
C LEU A 33 -33.75 -3.52 26.98
N LEU A 34 -34.39 -3.86 25.86
CA LEU A 34 -34.22 -3.18 24.58
C LEU A 34 -34.59 -1.69 24.68
N LEU A 35 -35.70 -1.38 25.35
CA LEU A 35 -36.15 0.00 25.55
C LEU A 35 -35.13 0.80 26.38
N LEU A 36 -34.59 0.21 27.46
CA LEU A 36 -33.58 0.86 28.29
C LEU A 36 -32.27 1.11 27.52
N THR A 37 -31.85 0.18 26.66
CA THR A 37 -30.66 0.38 25.81
C THR A 37 -30.86 1.51 24.81
N ILE A 38 -32.03 1.58 24.16
CA ILE A 38 -32.35 2.68 23.23
C ILE A 38 -32.34 4.02 23.97
N LEU A 39 -32.98 4.09 25.14
CA LEU A 39 -33.00 5.31 25.96
C LEU A 39 -31.59 5.74 26.39
N TYR A 40 -30.74 4.80 26.78
CA TYR A 40 -29.35 5.07 27.16
C TYR A 40 -28.51 5.61 25.99
N LEU A 41 -28.63 5.01 24.79
CA LEU A 41 -27.94 5.49 23.60
C LEU A 41 -28.45 6.86 23.15
N THR A 42 -29.75 7.13 23.23
CA THR A 42 -30.28 8.48 22.96
C THR A 42 -29.78 9.49 24.00
N PHE A 43 -29.67 9.12 25.27
CA PHE A 43 -29.10 10.00 26.30
C PHE A 43 -27.63 10.33 26.04
N LEU A 44 -26.82 9.34 25.66
CA LEU A 44 -25.42 9.58 25.27
C LEU A 44 -25.31 10.53 24.07
N ALA A 45 -26.14 10.33 23.04
CA ALA A 45 -26.15 11.18 21.85
C ALA A 45 -26.60 12.63 22.13
N PHE A 46 -27.43 12.86 23.14
CA PHE A 46 -27.89 14.20 23.53
C PHE A 46 -27.00 14.89 24.59
N THR A 47 -26.15 14.14 25.30
CA THR A 47 -25.27 14.70 26.35
C THR A 47 -23.83 14.87 25.90
N PHE A 48 -23.38 14.12 24.88
CA PHE A 48 -22.10 14.34 24.23
C PHE A 48 -22.32 15.07 22.92
N ASP A 49 -22.05 16.38 22.92
CA ASP A 49 -21.86 17.14 21.69
C ASP A 49 -20.45 16.84 21.15
N PRO A 50 -20.30 16.11 20.03
CA PRO A 50 -18.99 15.72 19.49
C PRO A 50 -18.14 16.92 19.08
N SER A 51 -18.74 18.11 18.97
CA SER A 51 -18.07 19.36 18.64
C SER A 51 -17.28 20.00 19.79
N SER A 52 -17.34 19.43 21.00
CA SER A 52 -16.69 19.99 22.20
C SER A 52 -15.37 19.34 22.61
N LEU A 53 -14.87 18.36 21.85
CA LEU A 53 -13.56 17.75 22.09
C LEU A 53 -12.47 18.59 21.40
N PRO A 54 -11.52 19.18 22.15
CA PRO A 54 -10.41 19.88 21.54
C PRO A 54 -9.51 18.88 20.80
N LEU A 55 -9.28 19.12 19.50
CA LEU A 55 -8.21 18.46 18.76
C LEU A 55 -6.87 18.77 19.45
N PRO A 56 -5.95 17.79 19.58
CA PRO A 56 -4.61 18.07 20.06
C PRO A 56 -3.95 19.12 19.16
N ALA A 57 -3.34 20.13 19.78
CA ALA A 57 -2.82 21.34 19.11
C ALA A 57 -1.85 21.05 17.94
N SER A 58 -1.18 19.90 17.96
CA SER A 58 -0.25 19.45 16.90
C SER A 58 -0.93 19.11 15.57
N VAL A 59 -2.19 18.65 15.59
CA VAL A 59 -2.94 18.31 14.38
C VAL A 59 -3.55 19.58 13.76
N ALA A 60 -4.00 20.52 14.60
CA ALA A 60 -4.56 21.79 14.16
C ALA A 60 -3.52 22.70 13.49
N GLU A 61 -2.27 22.72 13.99
CA GLU A 61 -1.17 23.49 13.38
C GLU A 61 -0.80 22.99 11.98
N LEU A 62 -0.98 21.70 11.67
CA LEU A 62 -0.74 21.14 10.34
C LEU A 62 -1.86 21.46 9.33
N THR A 63 -3.09 21.66 9.80
CA THR A 63 -4.26 21.95 8.94
C THR A 63 -4.42 23.43 8.58
N ASP A 64 -3.94 24.36 9.42
CA ASP A 64 -4.20 25.80 9.28
C ASP A 64 -3.41 26.51 8.16
N SER A 65 -2.43 25.85 7.51
CA SER A 65 -1.67 26.49 6.40
C SER A 65 -2.41 26.54 5.05
N TRP A 66 -3.66 26.07 4.99
CA TRP A 66 -4.41 25.79 3.76
C TRP A 66 -5.40 26.89 3.32
N ASN A 67 -5.03 28.18 3.45
CA ASN A 67 -5.90 29.31 3.03
C ASN A 67 -5.31 30.18 1.90
N GLY A 68 -4.40 29.64 1.09
CA GLY A 68 -3.83 30.33 -0.07
C GLY A 68 -4.54 30.01 -1.38
N GLU A 69 -5.17 31.00 -2.01
CA GLU A 69 -5.73 30.92 -3.35
C GLU A 69 -4.59 30.86 -4.39
N TYR A 70 -4.37 29.70 -5.03
CA TYR A 70 -3.38 29.52 -6.09
C TYR A 70 -4.03 29.18 -7.43
N SER A 71 -3.59 29.89 -8.47
CA SER A 71 -4.04 29.78 -9.86
C SER A 71 -3.41 28.58 -10.56
N TRP A 72 -4.24 27.75 -11.20
CA TRP A 72 -3.84 26.54 -11.92
C TRP A 72 -3.41 26.80 -13.36
N GLY A 73 -2.24 26.28 -13.71
CA GLY A 73 -1.82 26.01 -15.08
C GLY A 73 -0.73 24.92 -15.09
N PRO A 74 -0.73 23.96 -16.02
CA PRO A 74 0.30 22.91 -16.06
C PRO A 74 1.66 23.51 -16.45
N ALA A 75 2.53 23.72 -15.46
CA ALA A 75 3.87 24.29 -15.64
C ALA A 75 4.76 23.47 -16.60
N TRP A 76 4.46 22.18 -16.79
CA TRP A 76 5.28 21.26 -17.59
C TRP A 76 5.04 21.36 -19.11
N ALA A 77 3.93 21.98 -19.56
CA ALA A 77 3.62 22.13 -20.99
C ALA A 77 4.52 23.15 -21.73
N SER A 78 5.44 23.82 -21.02
CA SER A 78 6.23 24.93 -21.57
C SER A 78 7.73 24.63 -21.78
N SER A 79 8.18 23.38 -21.60
CA SER A 79 9.61 23.04 -21.75
C SER A 79 9.93 22.43 -23.11
N GLU A 80 9.74 23.21 -24.18
CA GLU A 80 10.49 23.01 -25.41
C GLU A 80 11.48 24.16 -25.61
N SER A 81 12.72 23.80 -25.93
CA SER A 81 13.89 24.62 -26.30
C SER A 81 14.85 25.05 -25.17
N GLY A 82 16.06 24.48 -25.21
CA GLY A 82 17.22 24.96 -24.45
C GLY A 82 18.26 23.87 -24.19
N GLY A 83 19.22 23.70 -25.08
CA GLY A 83 20.23 22.63 -25.01
C GLY A 83 21.21 22.76 -23.84
N GLY A 84 21.61 21.61 -23.29
CA GLY A 84 22.75 21.48 -22.38
C GLY A 84 22.65 20.26 -21.45
N GLY A 85 23.27 19.14 -21.84
CA GLY A 85 23.43 17.94 -21.00
C GLY A 85 22.30 16.92 -21.17
N ARG A 86 22.64 15.65 -21.47
CA ARG A 86 21.70 14.53 -21.38
C ARG A 86 21.43 14.19 -19.91
N ASP A 87 20.89 15.13 -19.15
CA ASP A 87 20.33 14.82 -17.84
C ASP A 87 18.91 14.29 -18.10
N GLY A 88 18.75 12.97 -18.04
CA GLY A 88 17.49 12.33 -18.39
C GLY A 88 16.39 12.70 -17.39
N ARG A 89 15.13 12.54 -17.82
CA ARG A 89 13.94 12.90 -17.03
C ARG A 89 13.81 12.00 -15.79
N GLU A 90 13.40 12.56 -14.66
CA GLU A 90 13.12 11.81 -13.42
C GLU A 90 11.61 11.73 -13.17
N ALA A 91 11.14 10.69 -12.46
CA ALA A 91 9.73 10.58 -12.13
C ALA A 91 9.46 9.76 -10.86
N TYR A 92 8.31 10.01 -10.25
CA TYR A 92 7.73 9.09 -9.27
C TYR A 92 6.90 8.03 -10.00
N VAL A 93 6.90 6.81 -9.51
CA VAL A 93 6.12 5.71 -10.11
C VAL A 93 5.45 4.87 -9.04
N THR A 94 4.21 4.45 -9.30
CA THR A 94 3.49 3.46 -8.48
C THR A 94 2.87 2.38 -9.37
N PHE A 95 2.34 1.35 -8.75
CA PHE A 95 1.72 0.21 -9.43
C PHE A 95 0.30 -0.05 -8.92
N LEU A 96 -0.67 -0.12 -9.83
CA LEU A 96 -2.07 -0.42 -9.54
C LEU A 96 -2.50 -1.67 -10.32
N SER A 97 -2.65 -2.79 -9.60
CA SER A 97 -2.99 -4.09 -10.19
C SER A 97 -4.48 -4.44 -10.16
N SER A 98 -5.22 -3.89 -9.21
CA SER A 98 -6.62 -4.19 -9.01
C SER A 98 -7.34 -3.06 -8.30
N VAL A 99 -8.61 -2.89 -8.63
CA VAL A 99 -9.57 -2.01 -7.93
C VAL A 99 -10.72 -2.80 -7.31
N ALA A 100 -10.57 -4.13 -7.18
CA ALA A 100 -11.57 -4.97 -6.52
C ALA A 100 -11.75 -4.59 -5.04
N ASP A 101 -10.65 -4.21 -4.39
CA ASP A 101 -10.67 -3.45 -3.15
C ASP A 101 -10.52 -1.95 -3.50
N PRO A 102 -11.54 -1.12 -3.25
CA PRO A 102 -11.53 0.30 -3.63
C PRO A 102 -10.44 1.10 -2.92
N TRP A 103 -9.93 0.61 -1.79
CA TRP A 103 -8.89 1.30 -1.01
C TRP A 103 -7.56 1.42 -1.77
N TYR A 104 -7.25 0.52 -2.71
CA TYR A 104 -6.06 0.67 -3.55
C TYR A 104 -6.17 1.83 -4.53
N LEU A 105 -7.36 2.07 -5.10
CA LEU A 105 -7.57 3.24 -5.94
C LEU A 105 -7.51 4.51 -5.08
N LEU A 106 -8.19 4.52 -3.92
CA LEU A 106 -8.15 5.66 -3.01
C LEU A 106 -6.72 6.01 -2.60
N SER A 107 -5.91 5.02 -2.25
CA SER A 107 -4.52 5.23 -1.81
C SER A 107 -3.62 5.66 -2.97
N THR A 108 -3.87 5.15 -4.19
CA THR A 108 -3.19 5.64 -5.40
C THR A 108 -3.48 7.12 -5.66
N ARG A 109 -4.75 7.54 -5.53
CA ARG A 109 -5.16 8.94 -5.64
C ARG A 109 -4.54 9.79 -4.53
N LEU A 110 -4.49 9.27 -3.31
CA LEU A 110 -3.87 9.96 -2.18
C LEU A 110 -2.38 10.17 -2.40
N LEU A 111 -1.67 9.16 -2.91
CA LEU A 111 -0.25 9.27 -3.23
C LEU A 111 -0.01 10.28 -4.36
N LEU A 112 -0.82 10.24 -5.43
CA LEU A 112 -0.81 11.25 -6.49
C LEU A 112 -0.98 12.65 -5.90
N TRP A 113 -2.01 12.85 -5.07
CA TRP A 113 -2.30 14.14 -4.46
C TRP A 113 -1.19 14.63 -3.54
N GLN A 114 -0.60 13.76 -2.73
CA GLN A 114 0.53 14.12 -1.89
C GLN A 114 1.73 14.57 -2.72
N LEU A 115 2.01 13.93 -3.85
CA LEU A 115 3.18 14.24 -4.68
C LEU A 115 2.96 15.40 -5.65
N GLN A 116 1.72 15.69 -6.04
CA GLN A 116 1.42 16.67 -7.08
C GLN A 116 0.62 17.88 -6.60
N HIS A 117 0.00 17.83 -5.42
CA HIS A 117 -0.95 18.87 -5.00
C HIS A 117 -0.79 19.30 -3.55
N TYR A 118 -0.30 18.45 -2.63
CA TYR A 118 -0.21 18.78 -1.22
C TYR A 118 1.02 19.65 -0.90
N PRO A 119 0.86 20.88 -0.35
CA PRO A 119 1.95 21.86 -0.27
C PRO A 119 3.23 21.40 0.43
N SER A 120 3.13 20.56 1.47
CA SER A 120 4.31 20.13 2.24
C SER A 120 5.04 18.92 1.66
N THR A 121 4.44 18.22 0.70
CA THR A 121 5.01 16.99 0.11
C THR A 121 5.18 17.04 -1.39
N ALA A 122 4.48 17.97 -2.08
CA ALA A 122 4.47 18.05 -3.53
C ALA A 122 5.86 18.31 -4.14
N ASP A 123 6.07 17.73 -5.31
CA ASP A 123 7.26 17.90 -6.15
C ASP A 123 6.82 17.97 -7.62
N LEU A 124 6.48 19.19 -8.06
CA LEU A 124 5.94 19.47 -9.41
C LEU A 124 7.00 19.36 -10.52
N ALA A 125 8.28 19.22 -10.17
CA ALA A 125 9.34 19.08 -11.15
C ALA A 125 9.34 17.70 -11.83
N ARG A 126 8.66 16.71 -11.23
CA ARG A 126 8.66 15.32 -11.66
C ARG A 126 7.23 14.81 -11.82
N PRO A 127 6.90 14.14 -12.94
CA PRO A 127 5.58 13.57 -13.11
C PRO A 127 5.38 12.37 -12.17
N PHE A 128 4.11 12.04 -11.95
CA PHE A 128 3.69 10.84 -11.25
C PHE A 128 3.12 9.81 -12.24
N ILE A 129 3.75 8.64 -12.31
CA ILE A 129 3.39 7.58 -13.25
C ILE A 129 2.65 6.47 -12.51
N VAL A 130 1.53 6.01 -13.07
CA VAL A 130 0.82 4.83 -12.58
C VAL A 130 0.98 3.72 -13.60
N LEU A 131 1.74 2.68 -13.25
CA LEU A 131 1.75 1.44 -14.00
C LEU A 131 0.48 0.66 -13.66
N ALA A 132 -0.40 0.49 -14.64
CA ALA A 132 -1.69 -0.16 -14.50
C ALA A 132 -1.70 -1.52 -15.21
N THR A 133 -2.28 -2.53 -14.60
CA THR A 133 -2.53 -3.81 -15.28
C THR A 133 -3.64 -3.66 -16.33
N PRO A 134 -3.77 -4.60 -17.29
CA PRO A 134 -4.80 -4.51 -18.32
C PRO A 134 -6.23 -4.59 -17.75
N SER A 135 -6.39 -5.17 -16.56
CA SER A 135 -7.67 -5.32 -15.86
C SER A 135 -8.20 -4.01 -15.26
N ILE A 136 -7.38 -2.95 -15.16
CA ILE A 136 -7.84 -1.64 -14.68
C ILE A 136 -8.80 -1.03 -15.71
N PRO A 137 -10.04 -0.66 -15.31
CA PRO A 137 -11.01 -0.05 -16.21
C PRO A 137 -10.51 1.27 -16.82
N SER A 138 -10.95 1.60 -18.03
CA SER A 138 -10.60 2.86 -18.71
C SER A 138 -11.01 4.08 -17.90
N GLU A 139 -12.17 4.02 -17.24
CA GLU A 139 -12.72 5.12 -16.45
C GLU A 139 -11.81 5.43 -15.24
N VAL A 140 -11.17 4.41 -14.66
CA VAL A 140 -10.19 4.58 -13.59
C VAL A 140 -8.91 5.23 -14.11
N CYS A 141 -8.44 4.81 -15.28
CA CYS A 141 -7.28 5.44 -15.92
C CYS A 141 -7.55 6.91 -16.25
N GLU A 142 -8.70 7.20 -16.88
CA GLU A 142 -9.14 8.55 -17.23
C GLU A 142 -9.31 9.44 -16.00
N GLN A 143 -9.82 8.89 -14.89
CA GLN A 143 -9.90 9.61 -13.62
C GLN A 143 -8.51 10.01 -13.12
N LEU A 144 -7.58 9.05 -13.05
CA LEU A 144 -6.22 9.32 -12.58
C LEU A 144 -5.50 10.33 -13.47
N GLU A 145 -5.70 10.25 -14.79
CA GLU A 145 -5.16 11.22 -15.76
C GLU A 145 -5.76 12.62 -15.57
N LYS A 146 -7.08 12.75 -15.35
CA LYS A 146 -7.73 14.02 -15.02
C LYS A 146 -7.16 14.62 -13.72
N GLU A 147 -6.84 13.78 -12.75
CA GLU A 147 -6.26 14.17 -11.46
C GLU A 147 -4.76 14.50 -11.53
N GLY A 148 -4.10 14.25 -12.68
CA GLY A 148 -2.73 14.66 -12.98
C GLY A 148 -1.70 13.54 -13.08
N ALA A 149 -2.10 12.26 -13.02
CA ALA A 149 -1.21 11.14 -13.24
C ALA A 149 -0.90 10.90 -14.73
N GLN A 150 0.23 10.26 -15.01
CA GLN A 150 0.48 9.62 -16.31
C GLN A 150 0.23 8.12 -16.16
N VAL A 151 -0.86 7.62 -16.76
CA VAL A 151 -1.20 6.20 -16.65
C VAL A 151 -0.58 5.43 -17.81
N GLN A 152 0.12 4.35 -17.50
CA GLN A 152 0.67 3.43 -18.49
C GLN A 152 0.15 2.03 -18.24
N LYS A 153 -0.63 1.50 -19.20
CA LYS A 153 -1.02 0.09 -19.15
C LYS A 153 0.16 -0.79 -19.55
N VAL A 154 0.51 -1.72 -18.68
CA VAL A 154 1.60 -2.68 -18.88
C VAL A 154 1.05 -4.11 -18.96
N GLU A 155 1.73 -4.97 -19.69
CA GLU A 155 1.37 -6.38 -19.78
C GLU A 155 1.63 -7.11 -18.46
N LEU A 156 0.76 -8.07 -18.12
CA LEU A 156 0.97 -8.91 -16.94
C LEU A 156 2.22 -9.76 -17.14
N LEU A 157 3.10 -9.77 -16.14
CA LEU A 157 4.23 -10.67 -16.13
C LEU A 157 3.83 -11.99 -15.47
N ASP A 158 4.02 -13.11 -16.18
CA ASP A 158 3.59 -14.43 -15.75
C ASP A 158 4.76 -15.41 -15.57
N GLY A 159 4.43 -16.65 -15.19
CA GLY A 159 5.40 -17.73 -15.06
C GLY A 159 6.32 -17.63 -13.83
N PHE A 160 6.11 -16.68 -12.92
CA PHE A 160 6.83 -16.62 -11.65
C PHE A 160 6.36 -17.72 -10.68
N PRO A 161 7.26 -18.27 -9.85
CA PRO A 161 6.89 -19.16 -8.75
C PRO A 161 5.86 -18.50 -7.83
N LEU A 162 4.81 -19.26 -7.51
CA LEU A 162 3.79 -18.89 -6.52
C LEU A 162 3.92 -19.82 -5.31
N PRO A 163 3.57 -19.38 -4.09
CA PRO A 163 3.46 -20.29 -2.96
C PRO A 163 2.37 -21.33 -3.21
N GLU A 164 2.60 -22.53 -2.71
CA GLU A 164 1.61 -23.61 -2.72
C GLU A 164 0.29 -23.16 -2.07
N GLY A 165 -0.82 -23.36 -2.76
CA GLY A 165 -2.16 -22.99 -2.30
C GLY A 165 -2.58 -21.54 -2.60
N MET A 166 -1.70 -20.73 -3.22
CA MET A 166 -1.99 -19.35 -3.64
C MET A 166 -2.25 -19.22 -5.16
N GLU A 167 -2.35 -20.33 -5.89
CA GLU A 167 -2.44 -20.35 -7.36
C GLU A 167 -3.71 -19.69 -7.89
N ALA A 168 -4.77 -19.70 -7.08
CA ALA A 168 -6.07 -19.07 -7.36
C ALA A 168 -6.14 -17.59 -6.95
N ASN A 169 -5.16 -17.09 -6.20
CA ASN A 169 -5.17 -15.70 -5.75
C ASN A 169 -4.54 -14.80 -6.82
N HIS A 170 -5.39 -14.17 -7.65
CA HIS A 170 -4.99 -13.34 -8.78
C HIS A 170 -4.03 -12.21 -8.39
N HIS A 171 -4.16 -11.65 -7.19
CA HIS A 171 -3.26 -10.61 -6.69
C HIS A 171 -1.80 -11.06 -6.63
N TRP A 172 -1.53 -12.36 -6.46
CA TRP A 172 -0.16 -12.89 -6.35
C TRP A 172 0.58 -12.91 -7.68
N LYS A 173 -0.16 -13.12 -8.79
CA LYS A 173 0.43 -13.15 -10.13
C LYS A 173 0.80 -11.74 -10.57
N ASP A 174 -0.06 -10.78 -10.27
CA ASP A 174 0.08 -9.43 -10.80
C ASP A 174 1.21 -8.65 -10.13
N GLN A 175 1.65 -9.02 -8.92
CA GLN A 175 2.66 -8.26 -8.16
C GLN A 175 4.01 -8.15 -8.87
N TYR A 176 4.45 -9.20 -9.57
CA TYR A 176 5.70 -9.14 -10.35
C TYR A 176 5.62 -8.17 -11.52
N THR A 177 4.41 -7.80 -11.96
CA THR A 177 4.21 -6.80 -13.02
C THR A 177 4.79 -5.43 -12.62
N LYS A 178 5.01 -5.16 -11.33
CA LYS A 178 5.74 -3.94 -10.91
C LYS A 178 7.19 -3.90 -11.41
N LEU A 179 7.79 -5.01 -11.83
CA LEU A 179 9.12 -5.05 -12.46
C LEU A 179 9.21 -4.21 -13.74
N HIS A 180 8.07 -3.86 -14.36
CA HIS A 180 8.05 -2.92 -15.49
C HIS A 180 8.67 -1.55 -15.17
N ILE A 181 8.88 -1.19 -13.89
CA ILE A 181 9.68 -0.01 -13.52
C ILE A 181 11.09 -0.03 -14.12
N PHE A 182 11.69 -1.20 -14.32
CA PHE A 182 13.01 -1.32 -14.96
C PHE A 182 12.96 -1.11 -16.47
N ASN A 183 11.78 -1.29 -17.10
CA ASN A 183 11.59 -1.07 -18.54
C ASN A 183 11.29 0.39 -18.91
N GLN A 184 11.16 1.28 -17.92
CA GLN A 184 10.86 2.71 -18.11
C GLN A 184 12.08 3.53 -18.55
N THR A 185 12.72 3.11 -19.65
CA THR A 185 14.01 3.64 -20.14
C THR A 185 13.96 5.08 -20.68
N ALA A 186 12.78 5.68 -20.74
CA ALA A 186 12.60 7.11 -21.01
C ALA A 186 13.06 8.01 -19.85
N PHE A 187 13.25 7.45 -18.65
CA PHE A 187 13.65 8.15 -17.44
C PHE A 187 15.08 7.80 -17.02
N SER A 188 15.83 8.77 -16.51
CA SER A 188 17.18 8.55 -15.96
C SER A 188 17.11 7.87 -14.59
N ARG A 189 16.14 8.26 -13.76
CA ARG A 189 15.89 7.74 -12.43
C ARG A 189 14.40 7.75 -12.12
N LEU A 190 13.95 6.73 -11.40
CA LEU A 190 12.59 6.59 -10.91
C LEU A 190 12.61 6.35 -9.40
N LEU A 191 11.65 6.93 -8.69
CA LEU A 191 11.35 6.57 -7.32
C LEU A 191 10.03 5.80 -7.30
N TYR A 192 10.14 4.50 -7.14
CA TYR A 192 8.99 3.63 -6.93
C TYR A 192 8.48 3.74 -5.50
N LEU A 193 7.16 3.87 -5.38
CA LEU A 193 6.41 3.93 -4.14
C LEU A 193 5.23 2.96 -4.24
N ASP A 194 5.06 2.05 -3.27
CA ASP A 194 3.78 1.36 -3.11
C ASP A 194 2.67 2.39 -2.84
N ASN A 195 1.45 2.08 -3.26
CA ASN A 195 0.34 3.03 -3.23
C ASN A 195 -0.23 3.28 -1.83
N ASP A 196 0.13 2.46 -0.85
CA ASP A 196 -0.23 2.56 0.57
C ASP A 196 0.81 3.35 1.39
N MET A 197 1.48 4.31 0.74
CA MET A 197 2.41 5.25 1.37
C MET A 197 1.71 6.54 1.83
N LEU A 198 1.86 6.85 3.11
CA LEU A 198 1.48 8.14 3.69
C LEU A 198 2.72 9.02 3.79
N LEU A 199 2.77 10.14 3.06
CA LEU A 199 3.89 11.08 3.06
C LEU A 199 3.70 12.13 4.16
N LEU A 200 4.73 12.31 4.97
CA LEU A 200 4.80 13.32 6.03
C LEU A 200 5.62 14.55 5.61
N LYS A 201 6.59 14.35 4.71
CA LYS A 201 7.48 15.40 4.18
C LYS A 201 7.77 15.17 2.70
N SER A 202 8.22 16.21 1.98
CA SER A 202 8.62 16.09 0.58
C SER A 202 9.75 15.07 0.40
N LEU A 203 9.63 14.26 -0.66
CA LEU A 203 10.66 13.31 -1.07
C LEU A 203 11.67 13.92 -2.04
N SER A 204 11.47 15.16 -2.50
CA SER A 204 12.35 15.84 -3.44
C SER A 204 13.86 15.85 -3.06
N PRO A 205 14.27 15.89 -1.78
CA PRO A 205 15.70 15.85 -1.45
C PRO A 205 16.41 14.54 -1.84
N ILE A 206 15.68 13.45 -2.10
CA ILE A 206 16.28 12.17 -2.48
C ILE A 206 17.05 12.26 -3.80
N TRP A 207 16.62 13.14 -4.71
CA TRP A 207 17.18 13.23 -6.05
C TRP A 207 18.57 13.87 -6.07
N ASP A 208 18.82 14.78 -5.13
CA ASP A 208 20.09 15.50 -5.00
C ASP A 208 21.11 14.75 -4.14
N ASN A 209 20.64 13.85 -3.27
CA ASN A 209 21.45 13.17 -2.25
C ASN A 209 21.67 11.68 -2.54
N VAL A 210 21.67 11.29 -3.81
CA VAL A 210 21.94 9.90 -4.19
C VAL A 210 23.44 9.62 -4.00
N PRO A 211 23.81 8.56 -3.26
CA PRO A 211 25.22 8.20 -3.06
C PRO A 211 25.94 7.99 -4.40
N SER A 212 27.22 8.39 -4.48
CA SER A 212 28.04 8.16 -5.69
C SER A 212 28.21 6.67 -6.02
N SER A 213 27.97 5.78 -5.05
CA SER A 213 27.95 4.32 -5.21
C SER A 213 26.64 3.77 -5.78
N PHE A 214 25.65 4.62 -6.07
CA PHE A 214 24.37 4.19 -6.63
C PHE A 214 24.55 3.62 -8.03
N GLU A 215 24.46 2.29 -8.13
CA GLU A 215 24.50 1.55 -9.38
C GLU A 215 23.17 0.83 -9.57
N GLY A 216 22.27 1.35 -10.41
CA GLY A 216 21.07 0.61 -10.84
C GLY A 216 19.90 0.68 -9.86
N VAL A 217 20.02 0.18 -8.63
CA VAL A 217 18.92 0.14 -7.67
C VAL A 217 19.38 0.43 -6.23
N GLY A 218 18.55 1.19 -5.52
CA GLY A 218 18.72 1.50 -4.12
C GLY A 218 17.37 1.55 -3.42
N GLY A 219 17.38 1.37 -2.11
CA GLY A 219 16.15 1.32 -1.33
C GLY A 219 16.43 1.43 0.16
N VAL A 220 15.36 1.44 0.94
CA VAL A 220 15.44 1.51 2.39
C VAL A 220 15.50 0.09 2.95
N GLY A 221 16.40 -0.13 3.91
CA GLY A 221 16.50 -1.41 4.60
C GLY A 221 15.28 -1.65 5.51
N GLU A 222 14.82 -2.89 5.60
CA GLU A 222 13.78 -3.27 6.56
C GLU A 222 14.40 -3.49 7.94
N ARG A 223 13.95 -2.79 8.98
CA ARG A 223 14.45 -3.02 10.35
C ARG A 223 13.95 -4.38 10.86
N SER A 224 14.86 -5.36 10.90
CA SER A 224 14.81 -6.59 11.72
C SER A 224 13.43 -7.28 11.85
N LYS A 225 13.27 -8.44 11.18
CA LYS A 225 12.15 -9.37 11.40
C LYS A 225 11.92 -9.78 12.87
N GLY A 226 12.88 -9.52 13.78
CA GLY A 226 12.67 -9.74 15.21
C GLY A 226 11.48 -8.97 15.79
N MET A 227 11.12 -7.82 15.20
CA MET A 227 9.96 -7.01 15.60
C MET A 227 8.69 -7.34 14.80
N MET A 228 8.81 -7.93 13.61
CA MET A 228 7.67 -8.49 12.86
C MET A 228 7.22 -9.87 13.34
N ALA A 229 7.94 -10.48 14.30
CA ALA A 229 7.61 -11.81 14.82
C ALA A 229 6.24 -11.86 15.52
N GLU A 230 5.70 -10.71 15.94
CA GLU A 230 4.38 -10.60 16.57
C GLU A 230 3.27 -10.30 15.54
N ASP A 231 3.56 -9.54 14.47
CA ASP A 231 2.55 -9.10 13.49
C ASP A 231 2.41 -10.00 12.25
N ASP A 232 3.45 -10.73 11.84
CA ASP A 232 3.34 -11.71 10.74
C ASP A 232 3.18 -13.14 11.29
N THR A 233 1.94 -13.61 11.34
CA THR A 233 1.57 -14.98 11.78
C THR A 233 2.16 -16.11 10.92
N ARG A 234 2.95 -15.80 9.88
CA ARG A 234 3.48 -16.77 8.91
C ARG A 234 4.98 -17.05 9.13
N ARG A 235 5.23 -18.08 9.96
CA ARG A 235 6.50 -18.79 10.26
C ARG A 235 7.77 -17.92 10.43
N ARG A 236 8.38 -18.02 11.60
CA ARG A 236 9.65 -17.39 11.95
C ARG A 236 10.79 -17.82 10.99
N PRO A 237 11.64 -16.89 10.51
CA PRO A 237 12.89 -17.27 9.84
C PRO A 237 13.75 -18.15 10.75
N GLU A 238 14.61 -18.99 10.16
CA GLU A 238 15.58 -19.74 10.93
C GLU A 238 16.51 -18.77 11.69
N GLU A 239 16.77 -19.11 12.96
CA GLU A 239 17.53 -18.28 13.89
C GLU A 239 18.96 -18.09 13.37
N GLY A 240 19.33 -16.84 13.04
CA GLY A 240 20.68 -16.49 12.55
C GLY A 240 20.76 -15.91 11.13
N GLU A 241 19.70 -15.96 10.32
CA GLU A 241 19.66 -15.26 9.03
C GLU A 241 19.35 -13.75 9.19
N VAL A 242 20.36 -12.95 9.51
CA VAL A 242 20.30 -11.51 9.26
C VAL A 242 20.64 -11.32 7.79
N ARG A 243 19.64 -11.15 6.92
CA ARG A 243 19.89 -10.63 5.58
C ARG A 243 19.53 -9.15 5.58
N ASP A 244 20.36 -8.35 4.93
CA ASP A 244 20.03 -6.97 4.62
C ASP A 244 18.88 -6.98 3.60
N TYR A 245 17.64 -6.77 4.07
CA TYR A 245 16.45 -6.80 3.23
C TYR A 245 16.11 -5.40 2.77
N LEU A 246 15.79 -5.26 1.49
CA LEU A 246 15.38 -4.01 0.88
C LEU A 246 13.85 -4.00 0.79
N ASN A 247 13.22 -2.94 1.31
CA ASN A 247 11.77 -2.77 1.25
C ASN A 247 11.35 -2.55 -0.21
N ALA A 248 10.61 -3.52 -0.77
CA ALA A 248 10.19 -3.50 -2.18
C ALA A 248 9.12 -2.45 -2.49
N GLY A 249 8.57 -1.78 -1.47
CA GLY A 249 7.67 -0.65 -1.61
C GLY A 249 8.35 0.69 -1.79
N PHE A 250 9.68 0.76 -1.68
CA PHE A 250 10.44 2.00 -1.91
C PHE A 250 11.77 1.75 -2.58
N LEU A 251 11.83 2.05 -3.87
CA LEU A 251 12.98 1.76 -4.71
C LEU A 251 13.37 3.00 -5.50
N LEU A 252 14.59 3.48 -5.33
CA LEU A 252 15.22 4.34 -6.31
C LEU A 252 15.83 3.44 -7.40
N VAL A 253 15.40 3.61 -8.63
CA VAL A 253 15.76 2.76 -9.76
C VAL A 253 16.33 3.61 -10.88
N LYS A 254 17.43 3.17 -11.48
CA LYS A 254 17.88 3.58 -12.81
C LYS A 254 17.35 2.55 -13.81
N PRO A 255 16.32 2.86 -14.59
CA PRO A 255 15.72 1.91 -15.52
C PRO A 255 16.75 1.40 -16.53
N ASP A 256 16.69 0.10 -16.81
CA ASP A 256 17.57 -0.59 -17.74
C ASP A 256 16.81 -1.78 -18.34
N GLY A 257 16.60 -1.75 -19.66
CA GLY A 257 15.86 -2.79 -20.36
C GLY A 257 16.51 -4.16 -20.24
N GLU A 258 17.85 -4.24 -20.20
CA GLU A 258 18.54 -5.52 -20.00
C GLU A 258 18.28 -6.07 -18.59
N THR A 259 18.35 -5.23 -17.56
CA THR A 259 17.98 -5.61 -16.19
C THR A 259 16.52 -6.08 -16.11
N PHE A 260 15.59 -5.40 -16.81
CA PHE A 260 14.21 -5.87 -16.89
C PHE A 260 14.09 -7.28 -17.47
N GLU A 261 14.78 -7.55 -18.59
CA GLU A 261 14.80 -8.85 -19.27
C GLU A 261 15.42 -9.96 -18.41
N GLU A 262 16.43 -9.64 -17.61
CA GLU A 262 17.02 -10.55 -16.63
C GLU A 262 16.05 -10.85 -15.49
N LEU A 263 15.48 -9.82 -14.87
CA LEU A 263 14.57 -9.96 -13.73
C LEU A 263 13.31 -10.75 -14.10
N ARG A 264 12.77 -10.55 -15.30
CA ARG A 264 11.63 -11.35 -15.81
C ARG A 264 11.99 -12.82 -16.03
N GLY A 265 13.27 -13.19 -16.07
CA GLY A 265 13.77 -14.56 -16.25
C GLY A 265 14.08 -15.30 -14.94
N VAL A 266 14.12 -14.61 -13.80
CA VAL A 266 14.45 -15.22 -12.50
C VAL A 266 13.33 -16.15 -12.05
N ARG A 267 13.65 -17.42 -11.78
CA ARG A 267 12.69 -18.45 -11.31
C ARG A 267 13.12 -19.19 -10.05
N GLU A 268 14.40 -19.13 -9.69
CA GLU A 268 14.95 -19.92 -8.59
C GLU A 268 14.96 -19.14 -7.27
N TYR A 269 13.80 -19.00 -6.63
CA TYR A 269 13.67 -18.41 -5.31
C TYR A 269 12.47 -18.95 -4.55
N ASN A 270 12.45 -18.77 -3.22
CA ASN A 270 11.31 -19.12 -2.38
C ASN A 270 10.25 -18.00 -2.44
N PRO A 271 9.04 -18.25 -2.99
CA PRO A 271 8.02 -17.23 -3.20
C PRO A 271 7.18 -16.93 -1.95
N PHE A 272 7.37 -17.64 -0.84
CA PHE A 272 6.50 -17.58 0.35
C PHE A 272 6.32 -16.17 0.93
N TYR A 273 7.31 -15.29 0.75
CA TYR A 273 7.21 -13.89 1.17
C TYR A 273 7.22 -12.98 -0.05
N MET A 274 6.04 -12.50 -0.48
CA MET A 274 5.82 -11.79 -1.75
C MET A 274 6.65 -10.51 -1.95
N GLU A 275 6.64 -9.59 -0.98
CA GLU A 275 7.46 -8.37 -1.04
C GLU A 275 8.96 -8.70 -0.94
N GLN A 276 9.30 -9.72 -0.16
CA GLN A 276 10.67 -10.25 -0.09
C GLN A 276 11.04 -11.02 -1.35
N ALA A 277 10.09 -11.52 -2.16
CA ALA A 277 10.33 -12.25 -3.39
C ALA A 277 10.63 -11.27 -4.52
N THR A 278 9.87 -10.17 -4.63
CA THR A 278 10.20 -9.08 -5.56
C THR A 278 11.53 -8.43 -5.18
N GLY A 279 11.73 -8.14 -3.89
CA GLY A 279 13.02 -7.71 -3.37
C GLY A 279 14.13 -8.72 -3.69
N LYS A 280 13.94 -10.02 -3.44
CA LYS A 280 14.94 -11.07 -3.76
C LYS A 280 15.21 -11.17 -5.25
N VAL A 281 14.22 -11.04 -6.12
CA VAL A 281 14.41 -11.01 -7.58
C VAL A 281 15.31 -9.83 -7.95
N ILE A 282 15.03 -8.64 -7.41
CA ILE A 282 15.84 -7.43 -7.62
C ILE A 282 17.27 -7.62 -7.08
N ILE A 283 17.42 -8.16 -5.87
CA ILE A 283 18.72 -8.40 -5.24
C ILE A 283 19.51 -9.47 -6.02
N HIS A 284 18.85 -10.53 -6.45
CA HIS A 284 19.48 -11.63 -7.17
C HIS A 284 19.94 -11.18 -8.55
N GLY A 285 19.09 -10.48 -9.32
CA GLY A 285 19.46 -9.91 -10.62
C GLY A 285 20.57 -8.87 -10.49
N HIS A 286 20.47 -7.95 -9.52
CA HIS A 286 21.44 -6.88 -9.35
C HIS A 286 22.83 -7.39 -8.90
N ARG A 287 22.89 -8.32 -7.94
CA ARG A 287 24.15 -8.95 -7.53
C ARG A 287 24.79 -9.76 -8.66
N TYR A 288 23.97 -10.45 -9.46
CA TYR A 288 24.46 -11.22 -10.60
C TYR A 288 25.11 -10.33 -11.66
N LYS A 289 24.53 -9.15 -11.92
CA LYS A 289 25.00 -8.22 -12.96
C LYS A 289 26.20 -7.35 -12.56
N THR A 290 26.18 -6.80 -11.34
CA THR A 290 27.15 -5.75 -10.95
C THR A 290 28.31 -6.27 -10.10
N ASN A 291 28.20 -7.48 -9.54
CA ASN A 291 29.10 -7.97 -8.49
C ASN A 291 29.24 -6.98 -7.30
N SER A 292 28.27 -6.08 -7.14
CA SER A 292 28.24 -5.02 -6.16
C SER A 292 27.13 -5.26 -5.13
N SER A 293 27.30 -4.68 -3.95
CA SER A 293 26.26 -4.66 -2.93
C SER A 293 25.18 -3.65 -3.29
N LEU A 294 23.93 -3.91 -2.88
CA LEU A 294 22.82 -2.97 -3.02
C LEU A 294 23.18 -1.62 -2.41
N THR A 295 22.70 -0.54 -3.03
CA THR A 295 22.78 0.78 -2.42
C THR A 295 21.66 0.93 -1.39
N PHE A 296 22.02 0.72 -0.13
CA PHE A 296 21.18 1.13 0.99
C PHE A 296 21.13 2.65 1.03
N LEU A 297 19.93 3.22 0.90
CA LEU A 297 19.69 4.66 1.06
C LEU A 297 19.72 5.06 2.56
N VAL A 298 20.44 4.30 3.40
CA VAL A 298 20.27 4.22 4.86
C VAL A 298 20.90 5.39 5.62
N GLU A 299 20.12 5.85 6.61
CA GLU A 299 20.33 6.37 7.99
C GLU A 299 21.72 6.78 8.53
N ASN A 300 22.83 6.52 7.85
CA ASN A 300 24.16 6.78 8.38
C ASN A 300 24.82 7.96 7.66
N ASN A 301 24.64 9.15 8.26
CA ASN A 301 25.47 10.35 8.06
C ASN A 301 25.42 11.09 6.71
N CYS A 302 24.53 10.76 5.79
CA CYS A 302 24.15 11.72 4.76
C CYS A 302 22.95 12.54 5.24
N THR A 303 23.24 13.75 5.70
CA THR A 303 22.29 14.78 6.08
C THR A 303 21.37 15.18 4.92
N MET A 304 20.29 14.42 4.71
CA MET A 304 18.98 15.05 4.54
C MET A 304 18.61 15.54 5.94
N GLY A 305 18.93 16.80 6.25
CA GLY A 305 19.37 17.31 7.55
C GLY A 305 18.60 16.96 8.84
N THR A 306 17.44 16.31 8.75
CA THR A 306 16.59 15.88 9.87
C THR A 306 15.54 14.87 9.37
N MET A 307 15.91 13.81 8.65
CA MET A 307 14.95 12.93 7.95
C MET A 307 15.27 11.44 8.11
N ARG A 308 14.44 10.72 8.88
CA ARG A 308 14.42 9.25 8.95
C ARG A 308 13.46 8.68 7.90
N MET A 309 13.88 7.61 7.24
CA MET A 309 13.02 6.80 6.37
C MET A 309 12.60 5.57 7.16
N SER A 310 11.37 5.55 7.68
CA SER A 310 10.86 4.37 8.38
C SER A 310 10.38 3.33 7.37
N SER A 311 10.84 2.10 7.56
CA SER A 311 10.16 0.89 7.10
C SER A 311 9.26 0.45 8.26
N SER A 312 8.01 0.16 7.97
CA SER A 312 6.93 0.06 8.96
C SER A 312 6.85 -1.32 9.62
N SER A 313 6.87 -1.33 10.96
CA SER A 313 6.11 -2.29 11.78
C SER A 313 6.04 -1.89 13.27
N SER A 314 6.36 -0.64 13.63
CA SER A 314 6.29 -0.24 15.05
C SER A 314 4.89 0.24 15.37
N SER A 315 4.21 -0.49 16.27
CA SER A 315 2.98 -0.11 17.00
C SER A 315 3.16 1.08 17.96
N HIS A 316 4.16 1.92 17.69
CA HIS A 316 4.47 3.12 18.43
C HIS A 316 4.98 4.15 17.45
N TRP A 317 4.09 5.05 17.04
CA TRP A 317 4.50 6.29 16.43
C TRP A 317 5.00 7.26 17.51
N ASP A 318 6.03 8.05 17.20
CA ASP A 318 6.48 9.16 18.04
C ASP A 318 6.53 10.41 17.18
N SER A 319 5.76 11.43 17.57
CA SER A 319 5.70 12.75 16.92
C SER A 319 7.03 13.48 16.79
N THR A 320 8.02 13.08 17.59
CA THR A 320 9.35 13.68 17.58
C THR A 320 10.28 13.04 16.54
N ASP A 321 9.87 11.91 15.96
CA ASP A 321 10.69 11.15 15.04
C ASP A 321 10.63 11.78 13.64
N GLU A 322 11.79 11.97 13.04
CA GLU A 322 11.99 12.74 11.81
C GLU A 322 11.51 12.05 10.53
N GLN A 323 10.41 11.30 10.61
CA GLN A 323 9.95 10.42 9.56
C GLN A 323 9.43 11.20 8.34
N CYS A 324 9.76 10.73 7.14
CA CYS A 324 9.29 11.34 5.90
C CYS A 324 8.03 10.68 5.34
N ARG A 325 7.78 9.44 5.73
CA ARG A 325 6.68 8.62 5.22
C ARG A 325 6.39 7.45 6.14
N LEU A 326 5.21 6.87 6.01
CA LEU A 326 4.78 5.61 6.62
C LEU A 326 4.29 4.67 5.52
N HIS A 327 4.54 3.37 5.64
CA HIS A 327 4.15 2.36 4.66
C HIS A 327 3.19 1.36 5.31
N ALA A 328 1.88 1.52 5.19
CA ALA A 328 0.97 0.56 5.79
C ALA A 328 -0.40 0.64 5.13
N LYS A 329 -1.16 -0.44 5.18
CA LYS A 329 -2.55 -0.44 4.70
C LYS A 329 -3.39 0.19 5.80
N MET A 330 -3.43 1.52 5.81
CA MET A 330 -4.11 2.33 6.84
C MET A 330 -5.58 1.94 7.08
N TRP A 331 -6.21 1.31 6.08
CA TRP A 331 -7.59 0.84 6.12
C TRP A 331 -7.77 -0.61 6.61
N LYS A 332 -6.67 -1.33 6.89
CA LYS A 332 -6.69 -2.77 7.15
C LYS A 332 -5.79 -3.21 8.30
N ASP A 333 -4.59 -2.65 8.39
CA ASP A 333 -3.60 -3.07 9.36
C ASP A 333 -3.95 -2.52 10.76
N GLU A 334 -3.47 -3.19 11.81
CA GLU A 334 -3.61 -2.70 13.18
C GLU A 334 -2.60 -1.58 13.43
N ILE A 335 -3.05 -0.32 13.30
CA ILE A 335 -2.21 0.87 13.39
C ILE A 335 -2.74 1.80 14.49
N ASP A 336 -1.82 2.51 15.14
CA ASP A 336 -2.15 3.57 16.09
C ASP A 336 -3.21 4.52 15.54
N ARG A 337 -4.25 4.78 16.35
CA ARG A 337 -5.42 5.54 15.90
C ARG A 337 -5.05 6.95 15.42
N GLU A 338 -4.04 7.58 16.02
CA GLU A 338 -3.56 8.90 15.63
C GLU A 338 -2.99 8.93 14.19
N VAL A 339 -2.36 7.84 13.75
CA VAL A 339 -1.86 7.70 12.37
C VAL A 339 -3.03 7.47 11.41
N VAL A 340 -4.02 6.68 11.81
CA VAL A 340 -5.24 6.46 11.02
C VAL A 340 -6.03 7.77 10.88
N ASP A 341 -6.19 8.54 11.96
CA ASP A 341 -6.86 9.84 11.94
C ASP A 341 -6.13 10.84 11.01
N LEU A 342 -4.79 10.85 11.01
CA LEU A 342 -4.01 11.64 10.08
C LEU A 342 -4.25 11.23 8.62
N TRP A 343 -4.28 9.92 8.35
CA TRP A 343 -4.58 9.40 7.02
C TRP A 343 -6.01 9.77 6.57
N GLU A 344 -7.01 9.57 7.43
CA GLU A 344 -8.42 9.94 7.18
C GLU A 344 -8.55 11.45 6.89
N ALA A 345 -7.85 12.31 7.64
CA ALA A 345 -7.83 13.74 7.42
C ALA A 345 -7.23 14.12 6.05
N LYS A 346 -6.12 13.48 5.65
CA LYS A 346 -5.52 13.71 4.32
C LYS A 346 -6.40 13.21 3.19
N VAL A 347 -7.08 12.07 3.38
CA VAL A 347 -8.08 11.58 2.43
C VAL A 347 -9.21 12.60 2.26
N GLY A 348 -9.74 13.16 3.35
CA GLY A 348 -10.76 14.21 3.30
C GLY A 348 -10.30 15.44 2.50
N GLN A 349 -9.09 15.94 2.78
CA GLN A 349 -8.51 17.08 2.05
C GLN A 349 -8.32 16.80 0.56
N MET A 350 -7.89 15.58 0.20
CA MET A 350 -7.77 15.15 -1.19
C MET A 350 -9.13 15.12 -1.90
N GLU A 351 -10.16 14.52 -1.29
CA GLU A 351 -11.48 14.45 -1.90
C GLU A 351 -12.09 15.85 -2.06
N ASP A 352 -11.93 16.72 -1.06
CA ASP A 352 -12.33 18.12 -1.15
C ASP A 352 -11.59 18.86 -2.28
N TYR A 353 -10.31 18.56 -2.47
CA TYR A 353 -9.50 19.15 -3.53
C TYR A 353 -9.99 18.72 -4.92
N PHE A 354 -10.12 17.41 -5.17
CA PHE A 354 -10.55 16.90 -6.47
C PHE A 354 -12.04 17.16 -6.73
N GLY A 355 -12.87 17.26 -5.70
CA GLY A 355 -14.28 17.62 -5.81
C GLY A 355 -14.54 19.05 -6.30
N ARG A 356 -13.52 19.92 -6.27
CA ARG A 356 -13.59 21.30 -6.78
C ARG A 356 -13.11 21.47 -8.22
N LEU A 357 -12.54 20.43 -8.85
CA LEU A 357 -12.02 20.43 -10.23
C LEU A 357 -13.03 19.89 -11.26
#